data_AF-A0A179S298-F1
#
_entry.id   AF-A0A179S298-F1
#
_cell.length_a   1.000
_cell.length_b   1.000
_cell.length_c   1.000
_cell.angle_alpha   90.00
_cell.angle_beta   90.00
_cell.angle_gamma   90.00
#
_symmetry.space_group_name_H-M   'P 1'
#
loop_
_entity.id
_entity.type
_entity.pdbx_description
1 polymer ?
#
loop_
_entity_poly.entity_id
_entity_poly.type
_entity_poly.pdbx_seq_one_letter_code
_entity_poly.pdbx_strand_id
1 'polypeptide(L)'
;MLLTMEGSPPDAGPASAAPAGAAASRDAVPDVKTSPVATAQVAAAQATEADRAGVPRQMQVRTILARQAGDPARQAGDPARQAAPARAAVPPSDAPALDAVRREAEARVRQAEAEAAAHRQRLEQEEARAGTLSEAAAAARRELVAARAEVEALRARVAQEHDPAPGHAALAIAEEARRVAEETADERRQALAEERTRTDQLAGALAEARRRVAALETAAEAAQVAHQAQAASAARERAMMRAGLRRLAVALRAAQVARSESAARVVQVAEERDRAERGRLAAERAGAETRERLDRLKAGLDRAAEARLPDSGRSRAGRSGTRTADVKTAEAKTAETKTAETKTAEAKPAGTGTIDAGSGRPAPSLVLRTRLGTAPRGGLLPATAQPAETLDEARLLARVATLLGRGDISGARLFLTLGVRSGSARATALLAETYDPDRLAALQVRGMRGDPDTASALYRQAQDGEGVAATGPAEERLANREPGSEPAGPARPREPAAWSTPIRQAGLPGPLLAPAVAPLSAPWAGE
;
A
#
# COMPACT_ATOMS: atom_id res chain seq x y z
N MET A 1 -84.76 27.46 -8.68
CA MET A 1 -84.84 26.53 -7.52
C MET A 1 -84.65 25.11 -8.05
N LEU A 2 -83.72 24.38 -7.43
CA LEU A 2 -83.45 22.92 -7.48
C LEU A 2 -82.90 22.34 -8.82
N LEU A 3 -81.58 22.04 -8.95
CA LEU A 3 -80.75 20.92 -8.43
C LEU A 3 -81.08 19.53 -9.00
N THR A 4 -80.18 18.99 -9.84
CA THR A 4 -79.79 17.56 -9.96
C THR A 4 -78.46 17.50 -10.75
N MET A 5 -77.32 17.21 -10.10
CA MET A 5 -76.73 15.89 -9.77
C MET A 5 -75.98 15.24 -10.95
N GLU A 6 -74.65 15.38 -10.90
CA GLU A 6 -73.64 14.64 -11.66
C GLU A 6 -73.69 13.13 -11.35
N GLY A 7 -73.47 12.31 -12.37
CA GLY A 7 -73.32 10.86 -12.27
C GLY A 7 -71.90 10.41 -12.62
N SER A 8 -71.26 9.71 -11.68
CA SER A 8 -69.96 9.02 -11.79
C SER A 8 -69.92 7.93 -12.87
N PRO A 9 -68.77 7.67 -13.49
CA PRO A 9 -68.54 6.47 -14.31
C PRO A 9 -68.17 5.24 -13.45
N PRO A 10 -68.44 4.01 -13.94
CA PRO A 10 -68.21 2.78 -13.20
C PRO A 10 -66.77 2.25 -13.28
N ASP A 11 -66.46 1.55 -12.20
CA ASP A 11 -65.26 0.84 -11.78
C ASP A 11 -64.93 -0.36 -12.69
N ALA A 12 -63.67 -0.50 -13.10
CA ALA A 12 -63.17 -1.61 -13.90
C ALA A 12 -62.37 -2.58 -13.02
N GLY A 13 -62.98 -3.71 -12.66
CA GLY A 13 -62.31 -4.81 -11.96
C GLY A 13 -61.45 -5.68 -12.89
N PRO A 14 -60.35 -6.30 -12.38
CA PRO A 14 -59.47 -7.14 -13.17
C PRO A 14 -59.97 -8.59 -13.25
N ALA A 15 -60.06 -9.11 -14.48
CA ALA A 15 -60.35 -10.52 -14.76
C ALA A 15 -59.08 -11.38 -14.56
N SER A 16 -59.12 -12.26 -13.57
CA SER A 16 -58.22 -13.40 -13.40
C SER A 16 -58.91 -14.64 -13.96
N ALA A 17 -58.32 -15.28 -14.96
CA ALA A 17 -58.80 -16.54 -15.52
C ALA A 17 -57.63 -17.54 -15.59
N ALA A 18 -57.70 -18.55 -14.71
CA ALA A 18 -56.96 -19.79 -14.81
C ALA A 18 -57.70 -20.77 -15.75
N PRO A 19 -57.01 -21.76 -16.33
CA PRO A 19 -57.65 -23.00 -16.72
C PRO A 19 -57.06 -24.23 -16.00
N ALA A 20 -57.93 -24.94 -15.27
CA ALA A 20 -57.90 -26.40 -15.13
C ALA A 20 -58.69 -26.97 -16.33
N GLY A 21 -58.44 -28.13 -16.92
CA GLY A 21 -57.55 -29.26 -16.72
C GLY A 21 -58.14 -30.40 -17.59
N ALA A 22 -57.31 -31.29 -18.15
CA ALA A 22 -57.80 -32.54 -18.73
C ALA A 22 -56.67 -33.59 -18.76
N ALA A 23 -57.06 -34.79 -18.37
CA ALA A 23 -56.24 -35.91 -17.98
C ALA A 23 -55.83 -36.83 -19.14
N ALA A 24 -54.89 -37.71 -18.79
CA ALA A 24 -54.67 -39.06 -19.30
C ALA A 24 -53.86 -39.22 -20.60
N SER A 25 -52.60 -39.64 -20.42
CA SER A 25 -52.03 -40.81 -21.11
C SER A 25 -50.85 -41.35 -20.31
N ARG A 26 -51.05 -42.55 -19.76
CA ARG A 26 -50.01 -43.47 -19.29
C ARG A 26 -49.26 -43.98 -20.52
N ASP A 27 -47.93 -43.98 -20.50
CA ASP A 27 -47.13 -45.19 -20.70
C ASP A 27 -45.61 -44.92 -20.71
N ALA A 28 -44.88 -45.92 -20.22
CA ALA A 28 -43.47 -46.23 -20.45
C ALA A 28 -42.37 -45.31 -19.86
N VAL A 29 -42.00 -45.63 -18.62
CA VAL A 29 -40.66 -45.44 -18.05
C VAL A 29 -39.78 -46.62 -18.47
N PRO A 30 -38.52 -46.41 -18.90
CA PRO A 30 -37.48 -47.39 -18.64
C PRO A 30 -36.58 -46.96 -17.49
N ASP A 31 -36.52 -47.91 -16.56
CA ASP A 31 -35.65 -48.12 -15.43
C ASP A 31 -34.16 -48.05 -15.82
N VAL A 32 -33.39 -47.14 -15.22
CA VAL A 32 -31.92 -47.23 -15.17
C VAL A 32 -31.43 -47.11 -13.73
N LYS A 33 -31.05 -48.28 -13.25
CA LYS A 33 -30.40 -48.63 -12.00
C LYS A 33 -29.11 -47.83 -11.72
N THR A 34 -29.10 -47.23 -10.53
CA THR A 34 -28.07 -47.32 -9.47
C THR A 34 -26.59 -47.02 -9.76
N SER A 35 -26.16 -45.88 -9.20
CA SER A 35 -24.98 -45.70 -8.30
C SER A 35 -23.54 -45.81 -8.86
N PRO A 36 -22.51 -45.26 -8.18
CA PRO A 36 -22.52 -44.45 -6.94
C PRO A 36 -21.77 -43.10 -6.99
N VAL A 37 -22.23 -42.24 -6.08
CA VAL A 37 -21.49 -41.28 -5.23
C VAL A 37 -19.96 -41.45 -5.22
N ALA A 38 -19.25 -40.43 -5.70
CA ALA A 38 -17.84 -40.20 -5.42
C ALA A 38 -17.70 -38.94 -4.54
N THR A 39 -17.39 -39.19 -3.28
CA THR A 39 -16.97 -38.26 -2.24
C THR A 39 -15.63 -37.61 -2.61
N ALA A 40 -15.57 -36.29 -2.75
CA ALA A 40 -14.32 -35.53 -2.81
C ALA A 40 -14.26 -34.55 -1.63
N GLN A 41 -13.85 -35.09 -0.48
CA GLN A 41 -13.61 -34.33 0.75
C GLN A 41 -12.34 -34.88 1.42
N VAL A 42 -11.16 -34.54 0.89
CA VAL A 42 -9.88 -34.68 1.62
C VAL A 42 -8.88 -33.64 1.12
N ALA A 43 -8.63 -32.60 1.92
CA ALA A 43 -7.38 -31.85 1.93
C ALA A 43 -7.19 -31.23 3.32
N ALA A 44 -7.11 -32.10 4.33
CA ALA A 44 -6.64 -31.76 5.65
C ALA A 44 -5.16 -32.17 5.77
N ALA A 45 -4.35 -31.20 6.20
CA ALA A 45 -3.21 -31.36 7.10
C ALA A 45 -2.28 -32.57 6.87
N GLN A 46 -1.12 -32.31 6.27
CA GLN A 46 0.08 -33.06 6.56
C GLN A 46 0.52 -32.75 8.00
N ALA A 47 -0.10 -33.44 8.96
CA ALA A 47 0.42 -33.58 10.30
C ALA A 47 1.44 -34.73 10.28
N THR A 48 2.69 -34.39 10.58
CA THR A 48 3.81 -35.31 10.69
C THR A 48 3.52 -36.43 11.70
N GLU A 49 3.88 -37.65 11.31
CA GLU A 49 3.78 -38.93 12.01
C GLU A 49 4.56 -39.01 13.36
N ALA A 50 5.04 -37.87 13.88
CA ALA A 50 5.76 -37.77 15.14
C ALA A 50 4.86 -37.62 16.39
N ASP A 51 3.57 -37.31 16.23
CA ASP A 51 2.67 -37.01 17.37
C ASP A 51 1.79 -38.19 17.84
N ARG A 52 1.96 -39.41 17.27
CA ARG A 52 1.15 -40.59 17.63
C ARG A 52 1.74 -41.51 18.69
N ALA A 53 3.00 -41.29 19.09
CA ALA A 53 3.58 -41.96 20.25
C ALA A 53 3.46 -41.02 21.44
N GLY A 54 2.52 -41.29 22.35
CA GLY A 54 2.31 -40.57 23.60
C GLY A 54 3.54 -40.64 24.51
N VAL A 55 4.57 -39.86 24.20
CA VAL A 55 5.77 -39.68 25.00
C VAL A 55 5.63 -38.36 25.76
N PRO A 56 5.59 -38.37 27.10
CA PRO A 56 5.42 -37.15 27.88
C PRO A 56 6.62 -36.20 27.70
N ARG A 57 6.34 -34.94 27.34
CA ARG A 57 7.29 -33.84 27.05
C ARG A 57 8.22 -33.42 28.19
N GLN A 58 8.23 -34.13 29.33
CA GLN A 58 9.12 -33.82 30.45
C GLN A 58 10.48 -34.51 30.41
N MET A 59 10.75 -35.44 29.47
CA MET A 59 12.03 -36.16 29.39
C MET A 59 13.01 -35.72 28.29
N GLN A 60 12.66 -34.74 27.43
CA GLN A 60 13.58 -34.29 26.37
C GLN A 60 14.50 -33.12 26.76
N VAL A 61 14.35 -32.55 27.97
CA VAL A 61 15.19 -31.43 28.43
C VAL A 61 16.49 -31.90 29.12
N ARG A 62 16.67 -33.20 29.42
CA ARG A 62 17.88 -33.72 30.08
C ARG A 62 18.96 -34.29 29.17
N THR A 63 18.71 -34.48 27.87
CA THR A 63 19.67 -35.16 26.98
C THR A 63 20.59 -34.22 26.20
N ILE A 64 20.39 -32.90 26.27
CA ILE A 64 21.27 -31.91 25.60
C ILE A 64 22.33 -31.33 26.58
N LEU A 65 22.20 -31.58 27.88
CA LEU A 65 23.15 -31.08 28.90
C LEU A 65 24.23 -32.08 29.34
N ALA A 66 24.25 -33.31 28.82
CA ALA A 66 25.18 -34.36 29.25
C ALA A 66 26.41 -34.56 28.36
N ARG A 67 26.63 -33.73 27.32
CA ARG A 67 27.79 -33.87 26.40
C ARG A 67 28.81 -32.73 26.50
N GLN A 68 28.75 -31.93 27.57
CA GLN A 68 29.61 -30.76 27.79
C GLN A 68 30.49 -30.85 29.05
N ALA A 69 30.68 -32.05 29.59
CA ALA A 69 31.62 -32.27 30.69
C ALA A 69 32.54 -33.45 30.34
N GLY A 70 33.73 -33.14 29.82
CA GLY A 70 34.78 -34.12 29.61
C GLY A 70 35.83 -33.67 28.60
N ASP A 71 36.71 -32.75 29.01
CA ASP A 71 38.18 -32.91 28.88
C ASP A 71 38.93 -31.64 29.32
N PRO A 72 39.68 -31.65 30.43
CA PRO A 72 40.69 -30.64 30.68
C PRO A 72 42.05 -31.30 30.92
N ALA A 73 42.77 -31.70 29.86
CA ALA A 73 44.23 -31.85 29.96
C ALA A 73 44.88 -32.00 28.58
N ARG A 74 45.90 -31.15 28.34
CA ARG A 74 46.92 -31.20 27.27
C ARG A 74 46.38 -30.68 25.92
N GLN A 75 47.00 -29.72 25.23
CA GLN A 75 48.41 -29.39 25.13
C GLN A 75 48.54 -27.90 24.77
N ALA A 76 49.47 -27.25 25.46
CA ALA A 76 50.07 -26.00 25.05
C ALA A 76 50.70 -26.17 23.65
N GLY A 77 50.36 -25.25 22.75
CA GLY A 77 50.91 -25.25 21.39
C GLY A 77 50.18 -24.29 20.47
N ASP A 78 50.45 -23.01 20.65
CA ASP A 78 50.51 -21.99 19.58
C ASP A 78 49.21 -21.60 18.81
N PRO A 79 48.59 -20.43 19.14
CA PRO A 79 47.58 -19.84 18.26
C PRO A 79 47.82 -18.34 18.01
N ALA A 80 48.90 -17.99 17.31
CA ALA A 80 49.09 -16.66 16.71
C ALA A 80 48.79 -16.63 15.20
N ARG A 81 47.79 -17.40 14.74
CA ARG A 81 47.37 -17.41 13.32
C ARG A 81 45.85 -17.44 13.18
N GLN A 82 45.28 -16.24 13.21
CA GLN A 82 44.13 -15.78 12.40
C GLN A 82 43.19 -16.90 11.88
N ALA A 83 42.43 -17.54 12.77
CA ALA A 83 41.21 -18.25 12.36
C ALA A 83 40.10 -17.20 12.23
N ALA A 84 39.93 -16.67 11.02
CA ALA A 84 38.77 -15.84 10.68
C ALA A 84 37.49 -16.61 11.05
N PRO A 85 36.50 -15.98 11.71
CA PRO A 85 35.27 -16.65 12.08
C PRO A 85 34.61 -17.15 10.80
N ALA A 86 34.42 -18.47 10.70
CA ALA A 86 33.67 -19.10 9.63
C ALA A 86 32.36 -18.33 9.48
N ARG A 87 32.23 -17.58 8.38
CA ARG A 87 31.01 -16.87 8.00
C ARG A 87 29.90 -17.92 8.01
N ALA A 88 29.05 -17.87 9.03
CA ALA A 88 27.85 -18.69 9.09
C ALA A 88 27.12 -18.50 7.77
N ALA A 89 27.07 -19.57 6.97
CA ALA A 89 26.48 -19.57 5.66
C ALA A 89 25.04 -19.05 5.81
N VAL A 90 24.80 -17.86 5.27
CA VAL A 90 23.46 -17.28 5.21
C VAL A 90 22.58 -18.32 4.50
N PRO A 91 21.47 -18.77 5.08
CA PRO A 91 20.62 -19.74 4.43
C PRO A 91 20.24 -19.22 3.03
N PRO A 92 20.27 -20.07 2.00
CA PRO A 92 19.89 -19.65 0.66
C PRO A 92 18.49 -19.04 0.74
N SER A 93 18.36 -17.78 0.31
CA SER A 93 17.09 -17.08 0.36
C SER A 93 16.08 -17.79 -0.54
N ASP A 94 14.82 -17.92 -0.10
CA ASP A 94 13.71 -18.51 -0.88
C ASP A 94 13.30 -17.72 -2.14
N ALA A 95 14.04 -16.66 -2.49
CA ALA A 95 13.84 -15.85 -3.68
C ALA A 95 13.70 -16.66 -5.00
N PRO A 96 14.51 -17.70 -5.30
CA PRO A 96 14.38 -18.41 -6.57
C PRO A 96 13.11 -19.26 -6.66
N ALA A 97 12.56 -19.72 -5.52
CA ALA A 97 11.31 -20.49 -5.52
C ALA A 97 10.10 -19.61 -5.88
N LEU A 98 10.10 -18.37 -5.42
CA LEU A 98 9.03 -17.41 -5.71
C LEU A 98 9.06 -16.94 -7.17
N ASP A 99 10.26 -16.69 -7.71
CA ASP A 99 10.43 -16.37 -9.12
C ASP A 99 9.96 -17.52 -10.02
N ALA A 100 10.14 -18.78 -9.60
CA ALA A 100 9.62 -19.94 -10.32
C ALA A 100 8.08 -19.97 -10.33
N VAL A 101 7.43 -19.74 -9.18
CA VAL A 101 5.95 -19.67 -9.10
C VAL A 101 5.40 -18.54 -9.95
N ARG A 102 6.06 -17.37 -9.95
CA ARG A 102 5.66 -16.24 -10.80
C ARG A 102 5.75 -16.59 -12.28
N ARG A 103 6.86 -17.20 -12.72
CA ARG A 103 7.04 -17.63 -14.12
C ARG A 103 6.00 -18.66 -14.53
N GLU A 104 5.64 -19.58 -13.63
CA GLU A 104 4.59 -20.56 -13.88
C GLU A 104 3.21 -19.89 -14.04
N ALA A 105 2.88 -18.92 -13.17
CA ALA A 105 1.64 -18.16 -13.29
C ALA A 105 1.59 -17.36 -14.60
N GLU A 106 2.67 -16.66 -14.96
CA GLU A 106 2.79 -15.95 -16.24
C GLU A 106 2.67 -16.89 -17.45
N ALA A 107 3.24 -18.09 -17.37
CA ALA A 107 3.11 -19.10 -18.42
C ALA A 107 1.66 -19.58 -18.58
N ARG A 108 0.92 -19.78 -17.48
CA ARG A 108 -0.51 -20.17 -17.53
C ARG A 108 -1.38 -19.06 -18.12
N VAL A 109 -1.10 -17.80 -17.82
CA VAL A 109 -1.81 -16.66 -18.44
C VAL A 109 -1.55 -16.64 -19.94
N ARG A 110 -0.29 -16.72 -20.38
CA ARG A 110 0.05 -16.77 -21.82
C ARG A 110 -0.59 -17.95 -22.54
N GLN A 111 -0.67 -19.11 -21.89
CA GLN A 111 -1.36 -20.26 -22.45
C GLN A 111 -2.86 -19.98 -22.64
N ALA A 112 -3.53 -19.42 -21.64
CA ALA A 112 -4.95 -19.08 -21.72
C ALA A 112 -5.23 -17.99 -22.77
N GLU A 113 -4.34 -17.00 -22.92
CA GLU A 113 -4.40 -16.00 -23.99
C GLU A 113 -4.25 -16.61 -25.38
N ALA A 114 -3.32 -17.56 -25.55
CA ALA A 114 -3.12 -18.28 -26.80
C ALA A 114 -4.35 -19.13 -27.17
N GLU A 115 -4.96 -19.81 -26.19
CA GLU A 115 -6.21 -20.55 -26.38
C GLU A 115 -7.36 -19.59 -26.79
N ALA A 116 -7.49 -18.44 -26.13
CA ALA A 116 -8.49 -17.43 -26.48
C ALA A 116 -8.24 -16.81 -27.88
N ALA A 117 -6.98 -16.66 -28.30
CA ALA A 117 -6.64 -16.23 -29.66
C ALA A 117 -7.00 -17.30 -30.70
N ALA A 118 -6.73 -18.57 -30.41
CA ALA A 118 -7.14 -19.69 -31.28
C ALA A 118 -8.67 -19.78 -31.43
N HIS A 119 -9.42 -19.55 -30.36
CA HIS A 119 -10.90 -19.49 -30.42
C HIS A 119 -11.40 -18.31 -31.27
N ARG A 120 -10.76 -17.13 -31.19
CA ARG A 120 -11.08 -15.98 -32.06
C ARG A 120 -10.88 -16.30 -33.54
N GLN A 121 -9.73 -16.86 -33.89
CA GLN A 121 -9.44 -17.25 -35.28
C GLN A 121 -10.43 -18.29 -35.81
N ARG A 122 -10.86 -19.25 -34.97
CA ARG A 122 -11.90 -20.22 -35.36
C ARG A 122 -13.25 -19.55 -35.58
N LEU A 123 -13.63 -18.61 -34.72
CA LEU A 123 -14.88 -17.86 -34.87
C LEU A 123 -14.88 -17.02 -36.15
N GLU A 124 -13.78 -16.33 -36.45
CA GLU A 124 -13.61 -15.60 -37.72
C GLU A 124 -13.73 -16.52 -38.95
N GLN A 125 -13.18 -17.74 -38.88
CA GLN A 125 -13.30 -18.73 -39.96
C GLN A 125 -14.75 -19.23 -40.14
N GLU A 126 -15.48 -19.48 -39.06
CA GLU A 126 -16.89 -19.89 -39.16
C GLU A 126 -17.80 -18.73 -39.59
N GLU A 127 -17.52 -17.48 -39.19
CA GLU A 127 -18.23 -16.31 -39.69
C GLU A 127 -18.03 -16.13 -41.21
N ALA A 128 -16.81 -16.33 -41.70
CA ALA A 128 -16.53 -16.32 -43.13
C ALA A 128 -17.30 -17.42 -43.88
N ARG A 129 -17.35 -18.65 -43.32
CA ARG A 129 -18.14 -19.76 -43.89
C ARG A 129 -19.63 -19.47 -43.87
N ALA A 130 -20.17 -18.95 -42.77
CA ALA A 130 -21.57 -18.55 -42.67
C ALA A 130 -21.92 -17.45 -43.69
N GLY A 131 -21.00 -16.53 -43.96
CA GLY A 131 -21.10 -15.55 -45.04
C GLY A 131 -21.28 -16.22 -46.41
N THR A 132 -20.41 -17.17 -46.76
CA THR A 132 -20.50 -17.89 -48.05
C THR A 132 -21.80 -18.70 -48.19
N LEU A 133 -22.25 -19.35 -47.12
CA LEU A 133 -23.52 -20.10 -47.11
C LEU A 133 -24.73 -19.17 -47.22
N SER A 134 -24.67 -17.99 -46.62
CA SER A 134 -25.74 -16.97 -46.73
C SER A 134 -25.87 -16.46 -48.16
N GLU A 135 -24.74 -16.19 -48.83
CA GLU A 135 -24.72 -15.81 -50.26
C GLU A 135 -25.28 -16.94 -51.14
N ALA A 136 -24.89 -18.19 -50.90
CA ALA A 136 -25.41 -19.36 -51.61
C ALA A 136 -26.92 -19.55 -51.38
N ALA A 137 -27.42 -19.35 -50.15
CA ALA A 137 -28.85 -19.41 -49.86
C ALA A 137 -29.62 -18.27 -50.55
N ALA A 138 -29.06 -17.07 -50.62
CA ALA A 138 -29.65 -15.95 -51.38
C ALA A 138 -29.70 -16.25 -52.89
N ALA A 139 -28.68 -16.91 -53.44
CA ALA A 139 -28.68 -17.37 -54.82
C ALA A 139 -29.78 -18.42 -55.08
N ALA A 140 -29.91 -19.45 -54.22
CA ALA A 140 -31.00 -20.43 -54.32
C ALA A 140 -32.39 -19.78 -54.26
N ARG A 141 -32.59 -18.78 -53.39
CA ARG A 141 -33.86 -18.05 -53.32
C ARG A 141 -34.18 -17.34 -54.63
N ARG A 142 -33.19 -16.74 -55.29
CA ARG A 142 -33.37 -16.10 -56.61
C ARG A 142 -33.72 -17.14 -57.68
N GLU A 143 -33.03 -18.28 -57.71
CA GLU A 143 -33.32 -19.39 -58.62
C GLU A 143 -34.74 -19.95 -58.42
N LEU A 144 -35.18 -20.13 -57.17
CA LEU A 144 -36.53 -20.58 -56.84
C LEU A 144 -37.61 -19.58 -57.26
N VAL A 145 -37.36 -18.27 -57.10
CA VAL A 145 -38.28 -17.24 -57.60
C VAL A 145 -38.34 -17.27 -59.13
N ALA A 146 -37.22 -17.44 -59.81
CA ALA A 146 -37.17 -17.58 -61.27
C ALA A 146 -37.93 -18.83 -61.74
N ALA A 147 -37.71 -19.99 -61.13
CA ALA A 147 -38.40 -21.23 -61.45
C ALA A 147 -39.93 -21.12 -61.23
N ARG A 148 -40.37 -20.43 -60.16
CA ARG A 148 -41.79 -20.15 -59.94
C ARG A 148 -42.39 -19.28 -61.03
N ALA A 149 -41.68 -18.24 -61.45
CA ALA A 149 -42.11 -17.38 -62.55
C ALA A 149 -42.18 -18.13 -63.89
N GLU A 150 -41.25 -19.05 -64.16
CA GLU A 150 -41.28 -19.92 -65.34
C GLU A 150 -42.49 -20.86 -65.34
N VAL A 151 -42.79 -21.51 -64.21
CA VAL A 151 -43.99 -22.37 -64.05
C VAL A 151 -45.26 -21.55 -64.29
N GLU A 152 -45.36 -20.34 -63.72
CA GLU A 152 -46.52 -19.46 -63.93
C GLU A 152 -46.65 -19.02 -65.38
N ALA A 153 -45.55 -18.67 -66.05
CA ALA A 153 -45.53 -18.31 -67.46
C ALA A 153 -45.94 -19.48 -68.37
N LEU A 154 -45.48 -20.70 -68.07
CA LEU A 154 -45.90 -21.92 -68.77
C LEU A 154 -47.39 -22.19 -68.55
N ARG A 155 -47.91 -22.06 -67.33
CA ARG A 155 -49.34 -22.21 -67.05
C ARG A 155 -50.19 -21.22 -67.85
N ALA A 156 -49.74 -19.97 -67.94
CA ALA A 156 -50.41 -18.95 -68.74
C ALA A 156 -50.40 -19.30 -70.24
N ARG A 157 -49.31 -19.86 -70.78
CA ARG A 157 -49.23 -20.32 -72.18
C ARG A 157 -50.16 -21.50 -72.46
N VAL A 158 -50.15 -22.52 -71.59
CA VAL A 158 -51.03 -23.69 -71.73
C VAL A 158 -52.51 -23.31 -71.69
N ALA A 159 -52.87 -22.29 -70.90
CA ALA A 159 -54.24 -21.76 -70.88
C ALA A 159 -54.65 -21.05 -72.19
N GLN A 160 -53.69 -20.64 -73.03
CA GLN A 160 -53.93 -19.95 -74.31
C GLN A 160 -53.92 -20.90 -75.52
N GLU A 161 -53.23 -22.04 -75.44
CA GLU A 161 -53.13 -23.03 -76.54
C GLU A 161 -54.39 -23.91 -76.63
N HIS A 162 -54.87 -24.17 -77.86
CA HIS A 162 -56.07 -24.99 -78.12
C HIS A 162 -55.80 -26.51 -78.08
N ASP A 163 -54.53 -26.93 -78.14
CA ASP A 163 -54.13 -28.34 -77.99
C ASP A 163 -53.22 -28.47 -76.75
N PRO A 164 -53.75 -28.94 -75.60
CA PRO A 164 -53.06 -28.85 -74.32
C PRO A 164 -52.02 -29.97 -74.09
N ALA A 165 -51.94 -30.97 -74.96
CA ALA A 165 -51.10 -32.16 -74.75
C ALA A 165 -49.59 -31.85 -74.55
N PRO A 166 -48.90 -31.07 -75.41
CA PRO A 166 -47.50 -30.74 -75.20
C PRO A 166 -47.29 -29.79 -74.00
N GLY A 167 -48.26 -28.93 -73.73
CA GLY A 167 -48.24 -27.99 -72.60
C GLY A 167 -48.20 -28.68 -71.23
N HIS A 168 -48.97 -29.75 -71.06
CA HIS A 168 -49.00 -30.50 -69.81
C HIS A 168 -47.66 -31.19 -69.49
N ALA A 169 -46.94 -31.69 -70.50
CA ALA A 169 -45.62 -32.30 -70.29
C ALA A 169 -44.57 -31.27 -69.84
N ALA A 170 -44.55 -30.08 -70.45
CA ALA A 170 -43.66 -28.99 -70.05
C ALA A 170 -43.96 -28.50 -68.62
N LEU A 171 -45.25 -28.44 -68.24
CA LEU A 171 -45.67 -28.09 -66.88
C LEU A 171 -45.19 -29.12 -65.85
N ALA A 172 -45.29 -30.42 -66.15
CA ALA A 172 -44.82 -31.46 -65.24
C ALA A 172 -43.31 -31.35 -64.97
N ILE A 173 -42.51 -31.13 -66.01
CA ILE A 173 -41.05 -30.93 -65.89
C ILE A 173 -40.74 -29.66 -65.06
N ALA A 174 -41.48 -28.57 -65.29
CA ALA A 174 -41.28 -27.33 -64.55
C ALA A 174 -41.70 -27.45 -63.07
N GLU A 175 -42.76 -28.20 -62.76
CA GLU A 175 -43.16 -28.50 -61.38
C GLU A 175 -42.16 -29.40 -60.66
N GLU A 176 -41.55 -30.37 -61.35
CA GLU A 176 -40.47 -31.18 -60.80
C GLU A 176 -39.22 -30.33 -60.52
N ALA A 177 -38.82 -29.46 -61.46
CA ALA A 177 -37.73 -28.51 -61.25
C ALA A 177 -37.99 -27.58 -60.06
N ARG A 178 -39.24 -27.13 -59.86
CA ARG A 178 -39.64 -26.34 -58.68
C ARG A 178 -39.47 -27.14 -57.38
N ARG A 179 -39.86 -28.42 -57.34
CA ARG A 179 -39.71 -29.25 -56.13
C ARG A 179 -38.24 -29.44 -55.78
N VAL A 180 -37.38 -29.70 -56.76
CA VAL A 180 -35.92 -29.79 -56.57
C VAL A 180 -35.36 -28.45 -56.05
N ALA A 181 -35.83 -27.31 -56.58
CA ALA A 181 -35.43 -25.99 -56.10
C ALA A 181 -35.91 -25.71 -54.66
N GLU A 182 -37.10 -26.17 -54.27
CA GLU A 182 -37.63 -26.06 -52.90
C GLU A 182 -36.83 -26.91 -51.91
N GLU A 183 -36.53 -28.17 -52.26
CA GLU A 183 -35.71 -29.08 -51.45
C GLU A 183 -34.29 -28.53 -51.23
N THR A 184 -33.61 -28.10 -52.30
CA THR A 184 -32.27 -27.47 -52.19
C THR A 184 -32.28 -26.17 -51.38
N ALA A 185 -33.37 -25.39 -51.42
CA ALA A 185 -33.52 -24.20 -50.60
C ALA A 185 -33.69 -24.55 -49.11
N ASP A 186 -34.41 -25.61 -48.79
CA ASP A 186 -34.61 -26.07 -47.41
C ASP A 186 -33.34 -26.72 -46.83
N GLU A 187 -32.60 -27.52 -47.61
CA GLU A 187 -31.27 -28.02 -47.24
C GLU A 187 -30.31 -26.87 -46.89
N ARG A 188 -30.27 -25.81 -47.72
CA ARG A 188 -29.44 -24.62 -47.44
C ARG A 188 -29.89 -23.87 -46.19
N ARG A 189 -31.19 -23.85 -45.87
CA ARG A 189 -31.70 -23.24 -44.62
C ARG A 189 -31.30 -24.06 -43.40
N GLN A 190 -31.36 -25.39 -43.49
CA GLN A 190 -30.91 -26.29 -42.41
C GLN A 190 -29.41 -26.13 -42.17
N ALA A 191 -28.59 -26.12 -43.22
CA ALA A 191 -27.15 -25.88 -43.11
C ALA A 191 -26.83 -24.53 -42.43
N LEU A 192 -27.56 -23.46 -42.79
CA LEU A 192 -27.42 -22.16 -42.12
C LEU A 192 -27.83 -22.18 -40.65
N ALA A 193 -28.86 -22.94 -40.29
CA ALA A 193 -29.29 -23.08 -38.90
C ALA A 193 -28.23 -23.83 -38.07
N GLU A 194 -27.66 -24.91 -38.62
CA GLU A 194 -26.56 -25.64 -37.98
C GLU A 194 -25.34 -24.75 -37.76
N GLU A 195 -24.92 -23.98 -38.77
CA GLU A 195 -23.79 -23.05 -38.61
C GLU A 195 -24.05 -21.98 -37.55
N ARG A 196 -25.27 -21.43 -37.46
CA ARG A 196 -25.64 -20.51 -36.37
C ARG A 196 -25.48 -21.15 -34.99
N THR A 197 -25.90 -22.41 -34.85
CA THR A 197 -25.70 -23.11 -33.57
C THR A 197 -24.22 -23.35 -33.26
N ARG A 198 -23.37 -23.60 -34.27
CA ARG A 198 -21.91 -23.73 -34.11
C ARG A 198 -21.28 -22.39 -33.71
N THR A 199 -21.67 -21.28 -34.33
CA THR A 199 -21.17 -19.94 -33.96
C THR A 199 -21.56 -19.57 -32.53
N ASP A 200 -22.79 -19.90 -32.11
CA ASP A 200 -23.24 -19.66 -30.73
C ASP A 200 -22.44 -20.48 -29.71
N GLN A 201 -22.13 -21.75 -30.03
CA GLN A 201 -21.27 -22.60 -29.20
C GLN A 201 -19.84 -22.03 -29.07
N LEU A 202 -19.25 -21.57 -30.18
CA LEU A 202 -17.92 -20.94 -30.16
C LEU A 202 -17.91 -19.62 -29.38
N ALA A 203 -18.94 -18.80 -29.51
CA ALA A 203 -19.11 -17.58 -28.73
C ALA A 203 -19.21 -17.89 -27.23
N GLY A 204 -19.96 -18.93 -26.85
CA GLY A 204 -20.04 -19.44 -25.48
C GLY A 204 -18.68 -19.89 -24.92
N ALA A 205 -17.92 -20.68 -25.70
CA ALA A 205 -16.58 -21.14 -25.33
C ALA A 205 -15.59 -19.97 -25.16
N LEU A 206 -15.65 -18.98 -26.05
CA LEU A 206 -14.81 -17.78 -25.96
C LEU A 206 -15.15 -16.93 -24.72
N ALA A 207 -16.43 -16.79 -24.39
CA ALA A 207 -16.86 -16.12 -23.16
C ALA A 207 -16.37 -16.87 -21.90
N GLU A 208 -16.39 -18.19 -21.90
CA GLU A 208 -15.82 -19.00 -20.82
C GLU A 208 -14.29 -18.84 -20.72
N ALA A 209 -13.57 -18.88 -21.84
CA ALA A 209 -12.12 -18.64 -21.86
C ALA A 209 -11.76 -17.26 -21.30
N ARG A 210 -12.49 -16.20 -21.67
CA ARG A 210 -12.31 -14.85 -21.11
C ARG A 210 -12.54 -14.81 -19.59
N ARG A 211 -13.57 -15.50 -19.09
CA ARG A 211 -13.82 -15.62 -17.64
C ARG A 211 -12.68 -16.33 -16.92
N ARG A 212 -12.11 -17.38 -17.52
CA ARG A 212 -10.94 -18.08 -16.97
C ARG A 212 -9.70 -17.18 -16.92
N VAL A 213 -9.43 -16.39 -17.97
CA VAL A 213 -8.33 -15.41 -17.98
C VAL A 213 -8.51 -14.39 -16.85
N ALA A 214 -9.69 -13.77 -16.74
CA ALA A 214 -9.98 -12.81 -15.67
C ALA A 214 -9.85 -13.42 -14.25
N ALA A 215 -10.26 -14.68 -14.09
CA ALA A 215 -10.08 -15.41 -12.83
C ALA A 215 -8.60 -15.67 -12.50
N LEU A 216 -7.76 -15.95 -13.51
CA LEU A 216 -6.32 -16.13 -13.33
C LEU A 216 -5.61 -14.80 -13.01
N GLU A 217 -6.01 -13.70 -13.65
CA GLU A 217 -5.48 -12.37 -13.38
C GLU A 217 -5.79 -11.94 -11.94
N THR A 218 -7.05 -12.05 -11.51
CA THR A 218 -7.45 -11.75 -10.12
C THR A 218 -6.75 -12.65 -9.10
N ALA A 219 -6.53 -13.93 -9.41
CA ALA A 219 -5.74 -14.82 -8.56
C ALA A 219 -4.25 -14.42 -8.50
N ALA A 220 -3.68 -13.98 -9.61
CA ALA A 220 -2.29 -13.50 -9.67
C ALA A 220 -2.11 -12.20 -8.86
N GLU A 221 -3.05 -11.25 -8.97
CA GLU A 221 -3.07 -10.03 -8.15
C GLU A 221 -3.18 -10.35 -6.65
N ALA A 222 -4.09 -11.26 -6.28
CA ALA A 222 -4.24 -11.70 -4.89
C ALA A 222 -2.95 -12.35 -4.35
N ALA A 223 -2.26 -13.17 -5.16
CA ALA A 223 -0.98 -13.77 -4.80
C ALA A 223 0.13 -12.71 -4.61
N GLN A 224 0.17 -11.68 -5.47
CA GLN A 224 1.12 -10.57 -5.31
C GLN A 224 0.88 -9.79 -4.02
N VAL A 225 -0.39 -9.48 -3.70
CA VAL A 225 -0.75 -8.79 -2.45
C VAL A 225 -0.36 -9.63 -1.22
N ALA A 226 -0.63 -10.95 -1.25
CA ALA A 226 -0.23 -11.86 -0.17
C ALA A 226 1.31 -11.89 0.01
N HIS A 227 2.06 -11.93 -1.08
CA HIS A 227 3.51 -11.89 -1.04
C HIS A 227 4.05 -10.56 -0.47
N GLN A 228 3.47 -9.41 -0.86
CA GLN A 228 3.84 -8.12 -0.29
C GLN A 228 3.56 -8.05 1.22
N ALA A 229 2.45 -8.62 1.67
CA ALA A 229 2.12 -8.71 3.10
C ALA A 229 3.14 -9.56 3.88
N GLN A 230 3.58 -10.70 3.32
CA GLN A 230 4.63 -11.54 3.90
C GLN A 230 6.00 -10.85 3.92
N ALA A 231 6.37 -10.14 2.84
CA ALA A 231 7.61 -9.37 2.81
C ALA A 231 7.59 -8.25 3.88
N ALA A 232 6.44 -7.58 4.06
CA ALA A 232 6.26 -6.56 5.08
C ALA A 232 6.34 -7.13 6.51
N SER A 233 5.76 -8.31 6.78
CA SER A 233 5.86 -8.95 8.10
C SER A 233 7.31 -9.37 8.40
N ALA A 234 8.00 -10.00 7.43
CA ALA A 234 9.41 -10.36 7.57
C ALA A 234 10.30 -9.13 7.79
N ALA A 235 10.02 -8.00 7.12
CA ALA A 235 10.73 -6.74 7.35
C ALA A 235 10.52 -6.21 8.77
N ARG A 236 9.29 -6.28 9.30
CA ARG A 236 8.97 -5.88 10.69
C ARG A 236 9.70 -6.76 11.70
N GLU A 237 9.72 -8.08 11.49
CA GLU A 237 10.46 -9.00 12.34
C GLU A 237 11.97 -8.71 12.36
N ARG A 238 12.58 -8.51 11.18
CA ARG A 238 13.99 -8.12 11.09
C ARG A 238 14.26 -6.78 11.78
N ALA A 239 13.36 -5.81 11.66
CA ALA A 239 13.47 -4.54 12.36
C ALA A 239 13.40 -4.72 13.89
N MET A 240 12.50 -5.56 14.39
CA MET A 240 12.42 -5.91 15.82
C MET A 240 13.68 -6.63 16.30
N MET A 241 14.21 -7.60 15.55
CA MET A 241 15.46 -8.28 15.89
C MET A 241 16.64 -7.30 15.94
N ARG A 242 16.77 -6.40 14.95
CA ARG A 242 17.81 -5.36 14.93
C ARG A 242 17.67 -4.41 16.12
N ALA A 243 16.45 -4.01 16.47
CA ALA A 243 16.21 -3.18 17.64
C ALA A 243 16.59 -3.91 18.94
N GLY A 244 16.27 -5.21 19.06
CA GLY A 244 16.68 -6.06 20.17
C GLY A 244 18.21 -6.16 20.30
N LEU A 245 18.90 -6.43 19.20
CA LEU A 245 20.38 -6.49 19.17
C LEU A 245 21.02 -5.16 19.55
N ARG A 246 20.46 -4.02 19.09
CA ARG A 246 20.94 -2.69 19.51
C ARG A 246 20.78 -2.46 21.00
N ARG A 247 19.64 -2.83 21.58
CA ARG A 247 19.42 -2.74 23.04
C ARG A 247 20.43 -3.59 23.82
N LEU A 248 20.68 -4.81 23.36
CA LEU A 248 21.68 -5.69 23.96
C LEU A 248 23.09 -5.10 23.88
N ALA A 249 23.47 -4.54 22.72
CA ALA A 249 24.77 -3.89 22.55
C ALA A 249 24.95 -2.68 23.49
N VAL A 250 23.91 -1.86 23.65
CA VAL A 250 23.92 -0.74 24.61
C VAL A 250 24.04 -1.25 26.05
N ALA A 251 23.31 -2.29 26.43
CA ALA A 251 23.39 -2.90 27.76
C ALA A 251 24.79 -3.47 28.07
N LEU A 252 25.42 -4.14 27.10
CA LEU A 252 26.78 -4.65 27.24
C LEU A 252 27.81 -3.52 27.41
N ARG A 253 27.68 -2.43 26.66
CA ARG A 253 28.53 -1.25 26.83
C ARG A 253 28.34 -0.61 28.21
N ALA A 254 27.10 -0.45 28.67
CA ALA A 254 26.81 0.06 30.01
C ALA A 254 27.43 -0.82 31.11
N ALA A 255 27.32 -2.15 30.98
CA ALA A 255 27.95 -3.10 31.90
C ALA A 255 29.49 -3.06 31.86
N GLN A 256 30.09 -2.73 30.71
CA GLN A 256 31.54 -2.53 30.60
C GLN A 256 31.98 -1.24 31.30
N VAL A 257 31.25 -0.14 31.10
CA VAL A 257 31.52 1.14 31.79
C VAL A 257 31.40 0.99 33.31
N ALA A 258 30.34 0.33 33.79
CA ALA A 258 30.16 0.05 35.21
C ALA A 258 31.31 -0.78 35.80
N ARG A 259 31.87 -1.73 35.04
CA ARG A 259 33.05 -2.52 35.43
C ARG A 259 34.34 -1.68 35.46
N SER A 260 34.53 -0.76 34.51
CA SER A 260 35.68 0.15 34.54
C SER A 260 35.59 1.15 35.69
N GLU A 261 34.39 1.65 36.00
CA GLU A 261 34.17 2.55 37.13
C GLU A 261 34.41 1.84 38.47
N SER A 262 33.93 0.60 38.63
CA SER A 262 34.20 -0.17 39.85
C SER A 262 35.70 -0.47 40.02
N ALA A 263 36.41 -0.81 38.93
CA ALA A 263 37.85 -0.98 38.96
C ALA A 263 38.58 0.33 39.35
N ALA A 264 38.17 1.47 38.79
CA ALA A 264 38.74 2.77 39.13
C ALA A 264 38.51 3.12 40.61
N ARG A 265 37.32 2.82 41.16
CA ARG A 265 37.04 3.00 42.59
C ARG A 265 37.93 2.14 43.48
N VAL A 266 38.20 0.89 43.10
CA VAL A 266 39.12 0.02 43.85
C VAL A 266 40.54 0.61 43.87
N VAL A 267 41.01 1.15 42.74
CA VAL A 267 42.31 1.83 42.69
C VAL A 267 42.33 3.08 43.56
N GLN A 268 41.29 3.92 43.51
CA GLN A 268 41.20 5.11 44.37
C GLN A 268 41.24 4.76 45.86
N VAL A 269 40.48 3.74 46.29
CA VAL A 269 40.50 3.27 47.68
C VAL A 269 41.88 2.73 48.07
N ALA A 270 42.58 2.04 47.17
CA ALA A 270 43.95 1.59 47.40
C ALA A 270 44.92 2.77 47.54
N GLU A 271 44.84 3.78 46.69
CA GLU A 271 45.67 4.99 46.79
C GLU A 271 45.39 5.78 48.08
N GLU A 272 44.13 5.91 48.49
CA GLU A 272 43.75 6.54 49.76
C GLU A 272 44.33 5.78 50.95
N ARG A 273 44.29 4.45 50.90
CA ARG A 273 44.93 3.60 51.90
C ARG A 273 46.44 3.82 51.93
N ASP A 274 47.11 3.84 50.78
CA ASP A 274 48.55 4.09 50.70
C ASP A 274 48.93 5.50 51.18
N ARG A 275 48.08 6.51 50.92
CA ARG A 275 48.26 7.87 51.48
C ARG A 275 48.09 7.86 53.00
N ALA A 276 47.09 7.15 53.53
CA ALA A 276 46.87 7.03 54.96
C ALA A 276 48.02 6.27 55.64
N GLU A 277 48.52 5.19 55.04
CA GLU A 277 49.68 4.43 55.53
C GLU A 277 50.96 5.28 55.49
N ARG A 278 51.22 6.03 54.42
CA ARG A 278 52.32 7.01 54.36
C ARG A 278 52.19 8.09 55.43
N GLY A 279 50.98 8.59 55.67
CA GLY A 279 50.70 9.56 56.73
C GLY A 279 50.99 9.00 58.13
N ARG A 280 50.62 7.74 58.38
CA ARG A 280 50.94 7.04 59.65
C ARG A 280 52.45 6.90 59.84
N LEU A 281 53.17 6.42 58.81
CA LEU A 281 54.63 6.28 58.87
C LEU A 281 55.33 7.64 59.10
N ALA A 282 54.84 8.71 58.48
CA ALA A 282 55.37 10.05 58.71
C ALA A 282 55.12 10.54 60.16
N ALA A 283 53.92 10.29 60.69
CA ALA A 283 53.59 10.61 62.08
C ALA A 283 54.43 9.80 63.08
N GLU A 284 54.69 8.51 62.80
CA GLU A 284 55.59 7.68 63.60
C GLU A 284 57.02 8.21 63.59
N ARG A 285 57.54 8.65 62.44
CA ARG A 285 58.87 9.28 62.32
C ARG A 285 58.95 10.59 63.10
N ALA A 286 57.97 11.47 62.95
CA ALA A 286 57.92 12.72 63.73
C ALA A 286 57.81 12.45 65.24
N GLY A 287 57.06 11.40 65.63
CA GLY A 287 57.01 10.90 67.01
C GLY A 287 58.36 10.39 67.52
N ALA A 288 59.14 9.70 66.69
CA ALA A 288 60.49 9.26 67.03
C ALA A 288 61.45 10.45 67.17
N GLU A 289 61.45 11.40 66.23
CA GLU A 289 62.28 12.60 66.27
C GLU A 289 62.00 13.47 67.51
N THR A 290 60.72 13.61 67.90
CA THR A 290 60.34 14.33 69.12
C THR A 290 60.82 13.63 70.38
N ARG A 291 60.74 12.29 70.44
CA ARG A 291 61.33 11.50 71.54
C ARG A 291 62.84 11.69 71.61
N GLU A 292 63.56 11.57 70.49
CA GLU A 292 65.01 11.82 70.46
C GLU A 292 65.38 13.24 70.90
N ARG A 293 64.56 14.24 70.55
CA ARG A 293 64.76 15.63 71.00
C ARG A 293 64.55 15.78 72.50
N LEU A 294 63.53 15.13 73.05
CA LEU A 294 63.28 15.08 74.49
C LEU A 294 64.43 14.38 75.22
N ASP A 295 64.93 13.25 74.70
CA ASP A 295 66.07 12.54 75.27
C ASP A 295 67.34 13.40 75.25
N ARG A 296 67.58 14.15 74.16
CA ARG A 296 68.67 15.13 74.09
C ARG A 296 68.52 16.26 75.10
N LEU A 297 67.30 16.80 75.26
CA LEU A 297 67.02 17.83 76.27
C LEU A 297 67.20 17.29 77.69
N LYS A 298 66.74 16.07 77.95
CA LYS A 298 66.91 15.38 79.24
C LYS A 298 68.38 15.13 79.55
N ALA A 299 69.14 14.58 78.61
CA ALA A 299 70.59 14.42 78.74
C ALA A 299 71.33 15.77 78.88
N GLY A 300 70.79 16.85 78.33
CA GLY A 300 71.29 18.22 78.53
C GLY A 300 70.99 18.75 79.94
N LEU A 301 69.79 18.50 80.46
CA LEU A 301 69.39 18.83 81.83
C LEU A 301 70.19 18.04 82.85
N ASP A 302 70.37 16.74 82.63
CA ASP A 302 71.16 15.86 83.50
C ASP A 302 72.63 16.33 83.53
N ARG A 303 73.22 16.69 82.39
CA ARG A 303 74.56 17.34 82.34
C ARG A 303 74.61 18.70 83.02
N ALA A 304 73.56 19.52 82.88
CA ALA A 304 73.49 20.81 83.56
C ALA A 304 73.30 20.66 85.08
N ALA A 305 72.64 19.59 85.53
CA ALA A 305 72.48 19.23 86.93
C ALA A 305 73.80 18.68 87.51
N GLU A 306 74.54 17.85 86.76
CA GLU A 306 75.89 17.40 87.13
C GLU A 306 76.90 18.56 87.18
N ALA A 307 76.77 19.56 86.31
CA ALA A 307 77.59 20.79 86.35
C ALA A 307 77.23 21.72 87.52
N ARG A 308 76.12 21.46 88.23
CA ARG A 308 75.67 22.23 89.39
C ARG A 308 75.70 21.35 90.62
N LEU A 309 76.87 21.21 91.24
CA LEU A 309 77.13 21.29 92.68
C LEU A 309 78.60 20.89 92.98
N PRO A 310 79.27 21.44 94.02
CA PRO A 310 78.85 22.50 94.94
C PRO A 310 79.84 23.68 95.02
N ASP A 311 79.35 24.90 95.27
CA ASP A 311 79.85 25.73 96.38
C ASP A 311 78.84 26.85 96.71
N SER A 312 78.67 27.07 98.01
CA SER A 312 78.11 28.22 98.77
C SER A 312 77.26 29.28 98.05
N GLY A 313 76.12 29.75 98.55
CA GLY A 313 75.75 30.02 99.93
C GLY A 313 75.12 31.42 100.00
N ARG A 314 73.96 31.54 100.66
CA ARG A 314 73.32 32.78 101.19
C ARG A 314 72.87 33.89 100.23
N SER A 315 71.56 34.15 100.22
CA SER A 315 70.89 35.41 100.63
C SER A 315 69.53 35.53 99.92
N ARG A 316 68.38 35.45 100.60
CA ARG A 316 67.72 36.47 101.44
C ARG A 316 66.68 37.30 100.65
N ALA A 317 65.41 37.00 100.99
CA ALA A 317 64.26 37.89 101.17
C ALA A 317 63.60 38.61 99.99
N GLY A 318 62.26 38.53 100.00
CA GLY A 318 61.34 39.53 99.41
C GLY A 318 60.17 38.90 98.65
N ARG A 319 59.05 38.55 99.32
CA ARG A 319 57.86 39.42 99.51
C ARG A 319 57.00 39.48 98.23
N SER A 320 55.94 38.66 98.13
CA SER A 320 54.55 38.92 98.56
C SER A 320 53.65 39.37 97.40
N GLY A 321 52.50 38.70 97.22
CA GLY A 321 51.41 39.11 96.31
C GLY A 321 50.72 37.90 95.66
N THR A 322 50.05 37.03 96.42
CA THR A 322 48.58 36.97 96.59
C THR A 322 47.72 36.93 95.31
N ARG A 323 47.04 35.78 95.20
CA ARG A 323 45.60 35.58 94.95
C ARG A 323 45.04 35.78 93.52
N THR A 324 44.69 34.62 92.97
CA THR A 324 43.44 34.27 92.28
C THR A 324 43.05 35.13 91.09
N ALA A 325 43.36 34.62 89.90
CA ALA A 325 42.64 34.97 88.68
C ALA A 325 42.07 33.69 88.07
N ASP A 326 40.74 33.66 88.00
CA ASP A 326 39.92 32.73 87.23
C ASP A 326 40.49 32.44 85.84
N VAL A 327 40.84 31.18 85.57
CA VAL A 327 41.02 30.68 84.20
C VAL A 327 39.67 30.20 83.72
N LYS A 328 38.86 31.18 83.31
CA LYS A 328 37.64 30.97 82.55
C LYS A 328 38.02 30.41 81.19
N THR A 329 37.46 29.24 80.90
CA THR A 329 37.44 28.54 79.61
C THR A 329 37.16 29.52 78.47
N ALA A 330 38.18 29.83 77.68
CA ALA A 330 38.02 30.55 76.43
C ALA A 330 37.88 29.51 75.31
N GLU A 331 36.65 29.36 74.84
CA GLU A 331 36.34 28.87 73.50
C GLU A 331 37.17 29.66 72.48
N ALA A 332 38.19 29.01 71.92
CA ALA A 332 38.84 29.50 70.72
C ALA A 332 37.90 29.25 69.54
N LYS A 333 37.15 30.30 69.18
CA LYS A 333 36.71 30.59 67.81
C LYS A 333 37.85 30.24 66.83
N THR A 334 37.72 29.12 66.15
CA THR A 334 38.37 28.90 64.86
C THR A 334 37.75 29.83 63.84
N ALA A 335 38.61 30.64 63.24
CA ALA A 335 38.29 31.58 62.19
C ALA A 335 37.62 30.90 61.00
N GLU A 336 36.57 31.55 60.53
CA GLU A 336 36.06 31.47 59.18
C GLU A 336 37.19 31.69 58.17
N THR A 337 37.54 30.65 57.42
CA THR A 337 38.00 30.78 56.04
C THR A 337 37.08 29.96 55.15
N LYS A 338 35.97 30.61 54.78
CA LYS A 338 35.48 30.72 53.40
C LYS A 338 35.78 29.51 52.48
N THR A 339 35.08 28.40 52.69
CA THR A 339 34.82 27.42 51.63
C THR A 339 33.62 27.92 50.82
N ALA A 340 33.84 28.20 49.54
CA ALA A 340 32.81 28.56 48.61
C ALA A 340 31.91 27.34 48.32
N GLU A 341 30.70 27.34 48.89
CA GLU A 341 29.56 26.69 48.26
C GLU A 341 29.10 27.58 47.09
N THR A 342 29.37 27.15 45.87
CA THR A 342 28.49 27.46 44.74
C THR A 342 27.27 26.55 44.84
N LYS A 343 26.28 27.00 45.60
CA LYS A 343 24.92 26.46 45.56
C LYS A 343 24.02 27.49 44.86
N THR A 344 23.63 27.10 43.67
CA THR A 344 22.67 27.76 42.80
C THR A 344 21.34 27.98 43.52
N ALA A 345 20.97 29.24 43.74
CA ALA A 345 19.58 29.70 43.80
C ALA A 345 19.39 30.52 42.50
N GLU A 346 18.51 30.15 41.58
CA GLU A 346 17.05 30.24 41.72
C GLU A 346 16.64 31.61 42.30
N ALA A 347 16.57 32.59 41.40
CA ALA A 347 15.92 33.87 41.62
C ALA A 347 14.63 33.93 40.79
N LYS A 348 13.55 34.10 41.56
CA LYS A 348 12.15 34.38 41.23
C LYS A 348 11.98 35.78 40.60
N PRO A 349 10.88 36.06 39.87
CA PRO A 349 9.83 36.92 40.45
C PRO A 349 8.42 36.38 40.13
N ALA A 350 7.51 36.20 41.10
CA ALA A 350 6.70 37.21 41.80
C ALA A 350 5.64 37.85 40.87
N GLY A 351 4.38 37.45 41.10
CA GLY A 351 3.17 37.96 40.47
C GLY A 351 1.95 37.27 41.07
N THR A 352 1.45 37.83 42.17
CA THR A 352 0.40 37.33 43.06
C THR A 352 -0.99 37.70 42.54
N GLY A 353 -1.96 36.78 42.69
CA GLY A 353 -3.41 37.02 42.64
C GLY A 353 -4.12 35.66 42.72
N THR A 354 -4.61 35.22 43.89
CA THR A 354 -6.04 35.33 44.31
C THR A 354 -6.95 34.87 43.16
N ILE A 355 -7.78 33.82 43.22
CA ILE A 355 -8.93 33.55 44.11
C ILE A 355 -9.32 32.06 43.93
N ASP A 356 -9.97 31.53 44.98
CA ASP A 356 -10.99 30.47 45.03
C ASP A 356 -10.68 28.97 44.89
N ALA A 357 -11.19 28.28 45.91
CA ALA A 357 -11.41 26.86 45.98
C ALA A 357 -12.86 26.55 45.59
N GLY A 358 -13.05 25.50 44.79
CA GLY A 358 -14.31 24.78 44.70
C GLY A 358 -14.99 24.83 43.34
N SER A 359 -15.37 23.64 42.89
CA SER A 359 -16.32 23.39 41.79
C SER A 359 -15.83 23.67 40.37
N GLY A 360 -15.43 22.60 39.68
CA GLY A 360 -15.75 22.47 38.26
C GLY A 360 -14.65 21.92 37.35
N ARG A 361 -14.87 20.67 36.94
CA ARG A 361 -14.71 20.19 35.56
C ARG A 361 -13.30 19.70 35.11
N PRO A 362 -13.24 18.55 34.39
CA PRO A 362 -12.02 17.77 34.20
C PRO A 362 -11.31 18.08 32.87
N ALA A 363 -9.99 17.95 32.85
CA ALA A 363 -9.18 17.93 31.63
C ALA A 363 -8.62 16.51 31.39
N PRO A 364 -8.64 16.01 30.14
CA PRO A 364 -8.35 14.62 29.81
C PRO A 364 -6.85 14.37 29.54
N SER A 365 -6.25 13.50 30.34
CA SER A 365 -4.95 12.90 30.04
C SER A 365 -5.15 11.64 29.20
N LEU A 366 -5.01 11.76 27.86
CA LEU A 366 -5.03 10.60 26.97
C LEU A 366 -3.65 9.93 26.94
N VAL A 367 -3.49 8.98 27.85
CA VAL A 367 -2.42 8.00 27.88
C VAL A 367 -2.88 6.79 27.05
N LEU A 368 -2.45 6.66 25.79
CA LEU A 368 -2.73 5.45 25.00
C LEU A 368 -1.80 4.30 25.45
N ARG A 369 -2.26 3.57 26.46
CA ARG A 369 -1.87 2.18 26.73
C ARG A 369 -2.86 1.27 26.00
N THR A 370 -2.46 0.69 24.88
CA THR A 370 -3.23 -0.39 24.24
C THR A 370 -2.90 -1.73 24.90
N ARG A 371 -3.72 -2.10 25.90
CA ARG A 371 -3.91 -3.49 26.31
C ARG A 371 -4.75 -4.19 25.23
N LEU A 372 -4.20 -5.25 24.62
CA LEU A 372 -4.96 -6.23 23.84
C LEU A 372 -5.81 -7.05 24.81
N GLY A 373 -7.05 -6.62 25.03
CA GLY A 373 -8.10 -7.38 25.66
C GLY A 373 -8.92 -8.12 24.60
N THR A 374 -8.95 -9.44 24.74
CA THR A 374 -9.83 -10.40 24.07
C THR A 374 -11.29 -10.25 24.53
N ALA A 375 -12.23 -9.97 23.61
CA ALA A 375 -13.65 -10.39 23.59
C ALA A 375 -14.39 -9.69 22.41
N PRO A 376 -15.61 -10.11 22.02
CA PRO A 376 -15.99 -11.39 21.44
C PRO A 376 -16.40 -11.25 19.95
N ARG A 377 -16.37 -12.37 19.24
CA ARG A 377 -17.01 -12.55 17.92
C ARG A 377 -18.52 -12.29 18.03
N GLY A 378 -19.05 -11.44 17.15
CA GLY A 378 -20.50 -11.38 16.89
C GLY A 378 -20.95 -10.00 16.41
N GLY A 379 -21.17 -9.85 15.11
CA GLY A 379 -21.77 -8.64 14.54
C GLY A 379 -21.33 -8.37 13.10
N LEU A 380 -21.77 -9.21 12.16
CA LEU A 380 -21.79 -8.89 10.74
C LEU A 380 -22.80 -7.75 10.54
N LEU A 381 -22.33 -6.50 10.57
CA LEU A 381 -23.05 -5.41 9.93
C LEU A 381 -22.54 -5.31 8.49
N PRO A 382 -23.44 -5.25 7.49
CA PRO A 382 -23.03 -5.09 6.11
C PRO A 382 -22.31 -3.75 5.97
N ALA A 383 -21.06 -3.79 5.50
CA ALA A 383 -20.39 -2.62 4.98
C ALA A 383 -21.27 -2.09 3.85
N THR A 384 -22.02 -1.02 4.14
CA THR A 384 -22.71 -0.25 3.12
C THR A 384 -21.63 0.26 2.18
N ALA A 385 -21.58 -0.30 0.97
CA ALA A 385 -20.81 0.24 -0.13
C ALA A 385 -21.24 1.69 -0.26
N GLN A 386 -20.43 2.61 0.26
CA GLN A 386 -20.64 4.02 -0.02
C GLN A 386 -20.53 4.14 -1.53
N PRO A 387 -21.56 4.69 -2.21
CA PRO A 387 -21.47 4.91 -3.65
C PRO A 387 -20.19 5.70 -3.86
N ALA A 388 -19.31 5.22 -4.75
CA ALA A 388 -18.08 5.91 -5.09
C ALA A 388 -18.46 7.37 -5.34
N GLU A 389 -18.10 8.26 -4.41
CA GLU A 389 -18.34 9.69 -4.56
C GLU A 389 -17.67 10.06 -5.87
N THR A 390 -18.49 10.29 -6.89
CA THR A 390 -18.05 10.73 -8.20
C THR A 390 -17.33 12.04 -7.95
N LEU A 391 -16.00 11.94 -7.88
CA LEU A 391 -15.11 12.98 -7.44
C LEU A 391 -15.37 14.17 -8.35
N ASP A 392 -16.01 15.21 -7.81
CA ASP A 392 -16.59 16.31 -8.59
C ASP A 392 -15.53 16.88 -9.54
N GLU A 393 -15.64 16.51 -10.81
CA GLU A 393 -14.63 16.75 -11.84
C GLU A 393 -14.32 18.24 -11.91
N ALA A 394 -15.34 19.08 -11.75
CA ALA A 394 -15.20 20.53 -11.76
C ALA A 394 -14.31 21.03 -10.61
N ARG A 395 -14.43 20.46 -9.40
CA ARG A 395 -13.58 20.83 -8.26
C ARG A 395 -12.14 20.37 -8.44
N LEU A 396 -11.95 19.16 -8.99
CA LEU A 396 -10.61 18.64 -9.29
C LEU A 396 -9.92 19.53 -10.32
N LEU A 397 -10.58 19.84 -11.44
CA LEU A 397 -10.04 20.69 -12.49
C LEU A 397 -9.77 22.13 -12.02
N ALA A 398 -10.64 22.71 -11.18
CA ALA A 398 -10.41 24.02 -10.59
C ALA A 398 -9.15 24.03 -9.69
N ARG A 399 -8.92 22.96 -8.93
CA ARG A 399 -7.71 22.80 -8.13
C ARG A 399 -6.46 22.65 -8.99
N VAL A 400 -6.53 21.87 -10.05
CA VAL A 400 -5.44 21.70 -11.04
C VAL A 400 -5.09 23.04 -11.67
N ALA A 401 -6.07 23.82 -12.12
CA ALA A 401 -5.83 25.15 -12.69
C ALA A 401 -5.10 26.08 -11.71
N THR A 402 -5.43 26.02 -10.42
CA THR A 402 -4.74 26.77 -9.37
C THR A 402 -3.28 26.31 -9.19
N LEU A 403 -3.00 25.01 -9.29
CA LEU A 403 -1.65 24.46 -9.18
C LEU A 403 -0.79 24.79 -10.41
N LEU A 404 -1.36 24.68 -11.61
CA LEU A 404 -0.69 25.07 -12.86
C LEU A 404 -0.37 26.57 -12.88
N GLY A 405 -1.29 27.42 -12.42
CA GLY A 405 -1.05 28.87 -12.30
C GLY A 405 0.04 29.25 -11.29
N ARG A 406 0.35 28.36 -10.34
CA ARG A 406 1.46 28.51 -9.38
C ARG A 406 2.77 27.89 -9.87
N GLY A 407 2.76 27.18 -11.00
CA GLY A 407 3.90 26.40 -11.49
C GLY A 407 4.16 25.09 -10.73
N ASP A 408 3.23 24.64 -9.87
CA ASP A 408 3.34 23.35 -9.18
C ASP A 408 2.83 22.21 -10.06
N ILE A 409 3.65 21.85 -11.04
CA ILE A 409 3.33 20.83 -12.05
C ILE A 409 3.27 19.42 -11.43
N SER A 410 4.13 19.13 -10.45
CA SER A 410 4.15 17.83 -9.76
C SER A 410 2.85 17.59 -9.00
N GLY A 411 2.37 18.61 -8.29
CA GLY A 411 1.06 18.57 -7.63
C GLY A 411 -0.08 18.42 -8.65
N ALA A 412 -0.05 19.21 -9.74
CA ALA A 412 -1.07 19.13 -10.79
C ALA A 412 -1.16 17.74 -11.42
N ARG A 413 -0.01 17.11 -11.75
CA ARG A 413 0.07 15.74 -12.30
C ARG A 413 -0.59 14.70 -11.40
N LEU A 414 -0.46 14.83 -10.08
CA LEU A 414 -1.05 13.88 -9.13
C LEU A 414 -2.58 13.93 -9.15
N PHE A 415 -3.17 15.14 -9.15
CA PHE A 415 -4.62 15.32 -9.27
C PHE A 415 -5.13 14.91 -10.66
N LEU A 416 -4.40 15.24 -11.71
CA LEU A 416 -4.76 14.84 -13.07
C LEU A 416 -4.73 13.32 -13.25
N THR A 417 -3.74 12.61 -12.67
CA THR A 417 -3.70 11.14 -12.67
C THR A 417 -4.92 10.54 -11.99
N LEU A 418 -5.40 11.16 -10.90
CA LEU A 418 -6.65 10.76 -10.24
C LEU A 418 -7.86 10.95 -11.17
N GLY A 419 -7.92 12.05 -11.93
CA GLY A 419 -8.95 12.31 -12.93
C GLY A 419 -8.91 11.35 -14.12
N VAL A 420 -7.72 10.91 -14.55
CA VAL A 420 -7.58 9.86 -15.59
C VAL A 420 -8.15 8.53 -15.08
N ARG A 421 -7.90 8.18 -13.80
CA ARG A 421 -8.47 6.96 -13.21
C ARG A 421 -9.98 6.99 -13.09
N SER A 422 -10.59 8.17 -13.00
CA SER A 422 -12.05 8.33 -13.06
C SER A 422 -12.59 8.42 -14.49
N GLY A 423 -11.73 8.28 -15.52
CA GLY A 423 -12.14 8.28 -16.92
C GLY A 423 -12.42 9.67 -17.51
N SER A 424 -11.98 10.77 -16.88
CA SER A 424 -12.17 12.11 -17.45
C SER A 424 -11.21 12.33 -18.62
N ALA A 425 -11.77 12.39 -19.84
CA ALA A 425 -11.01 12.71 -21.06
C ALA A 425 -10.29 14.07 -20.95
N ARG A 426 -10.93 15.05 -20.28
CA ARG A 426 -10.37 16.38 -20.05
C ARG A 426 -9.18 16.33 -19.09
N ALA A 427 -9.23 15.52 -18.04
CA ALA A 427 -8.09 15.29 -17.17
C ALA A 427 -6.93 14.61 -17.90
N THR A 428 -7.22 13.66 -18.80
CA THR A 428 -6.20 13.01 -19.65
C THR A 428 -5.51 14.00 -20.58
N ALA A 429 -6.27 14.88 -21.24
CA ALA A 429 -5.71 15.92 -22.10
C ALA A 429 -4.81 16.91 -21.33
N LEU A 430 -5.26 17.37 -20.16
CA LEU A 430 -4.45 18.24 -19.30
C LEU A 430 -3.20 17.51 -18.76
N LEU A 431 -3.30 16.22 -18.46
CA LEU A 431 -2.13 15.43 -18.06
C LEU A 431 -1.10 15.38 -19.18
N ALA A 432 -1.53 15.17 -20.42
CA ALA A 432 -0.67 15.22 -21.61
C ALA A 432 0.05 16.56 -21.74
N GLU A 433 -0.65 17.68 -21.56
CA GLU A 433 -0.05 19.03 -21.57
C GLU A 433 1.05 19.21 -20.53
N THR A 434 0.95 18.55 -19.37
CA THR A 434 2.03 18.63 -18.36
C THR A 434 3.29 17.86 -18.76
N TYR A 435 3.20 16.91 -19.69
CA TYR A 435 4.37 16.17 -20.22
C TYR A 435 4.93 16.78 -21.49
N ASP A 436 4.16 17.60 -22.21
CA ASP A 436 4.58 18.26 -23.44
C ASP A 436 5.68 19.32 -23.17
N PRO A 437 6.88 19.19 -23.78
CA PRO A 437 7.97 20.13 -23.58
C PRO A 437 7.64 21.57 -24.02
N ASP A 438 6.84 21.75 -25.08
CA ASP A 438 6.49 23.07 -25.60
C ASP A 438 5.50 23.78 -24.64
N ARG A 439 4.56 23.02 -24.08
CA ARG A 439 3.65 23.52 -23.03
C ARG A 439 4.39 23.85 -21.74
N LEU A 440 5.33 23.02 -21.31
CA LEU A 440 6.16 23.30 -20.14
C LEU A 440 7.04 24.55 -20.34
N ALA A 441 7.55 24.76 -21.55
CA ALA A 441 8.29 25.98 -21.91
C ALA A 441 7.39 27.21 -21.86
N ALA A 442 6.15 27.13 -22.38
CA ALA A 442 5.17 28.21 -22.30
C ALA A 442 4.75 28.54 -20.86
N LEU A 443 4.68 27.54 -19.99
CA LEU A 443 4.42 27.68 -18.55
C LEU A 443 5.65 28.15 -17.75
N GLN A 444 6.81 28.33 -18.40
CA GLN A 444 8.07 28.79 -17.79
C GLN A 444 8.57 27.91 -16.62
N VAL A 445 8.26 26.61 -16.65
CA VAL A 445 8.65 25.67 -15.60
C VAL A 445 10.14 25.33 -15.73
N ARG A 446 10.96 25.78 -14.77
CA ARG A 446 12.41 25.51 -14.78
C ARG A 446 12.72 24.17 -14.11
N GLY A 447 13.61 23.39 -14.74
CA GLY A 447 14.20 22.18 -14.14
C GLY A 447 13.40 20.89 -14.31
N MET A 448 12.26 20.92 -15.01
CA MET A 448 11.53 19.70 -15.41
C MET A 448 11.70 19.44 -16.89
N ARG A 449 12.03 18.20 -17.24
CA ARG A 449 12.16 17.74 -18.62
C ARG A 449 10.81 17.16 -19.06
N GLY A 450 10.26 17.70 -20.15
CA GLY A 450 9.09 17.10 -20.81
C GLY A 450 9.41 15.73 -21.40
N ASP A 451 8.38 14.94 -21.62
CA ASP A 451 8.42 13.64 -22.28
C ASP A 451 7.40 13.65 -23.44
N PRO A 452 7.85 13.91 -24.68
CA PRO A 452 6.95 14.06 -25.83
C PRO A 452 6.25 12.75 -26.20
N ASP A 453 6.88 11.59 -25.96
CA ASP A 453 6.31 10.29 -26.30
C ASP A 453 5.11 10.01 -25.39
N THR A 454 5.28 10.21 -24.08
CA THR A 454 4.20 10.09 -23.09
C THR A 454 3.07 11.09 -23.36
N ALA A 455 3.39 12.34 -23.70
CA ALA A 455 2.38 13.33 -24.06
C ALA A 455 1.56 12.90 -25.29
N SER A 456 2.21 12.39 -26.34
CA SER A 456 1.53 11.92 -27.57
C SER A 456 0.60 10.72 -27.32
N ALA A 457 0.96 9.81 -26.41
CA ALA A 457 0.13 8.67 -26.04
C ALA A 457 -1.10 9.12 -25.26
N LEU A 458 -0.92 10.04 -24.31
CA LEU A 458 -2.03 10.60 -23.53
C LEU A 458 -2.98 11.45 -24.39
N TYR A 459 -2.48 12.18 -25.39
CA TYR A 459 -3.34 12.90 -26.33
C TYR A 459 -4.23 11.97 -27.15
N ARG A 460 -3.69 10.86 -27.65
CA ARG A 460 -4.48 9.83 -28.34
C ARG A 460 -5.54 9.26 -27.42
N GLN A 461 -5.16 8.89 -26.19
CA GLN A 461 -6.10 8.38 -25.18
C GLN A 461 -7.21 9.38 -24.85
N ALA A 462 -6.89 10.69 -24.79
CA ALA A 462 -7.90 11.72 -24.55
C ALA A 462 -8.90 11.84 -25.72
N GLN A 463 -8.43 11.76 -26.97
CA GLN A 463 -9.28 11.75 -28.16
C GLN A 463 -10.20 10.52 -28.21
N ASP A 464 -9.65 9.35 -27.88
CA ASP A 464 -10.42 8.10 -27.82
C ASP A 464 -11.50 8.16 -26.72
N GLY A 465 -11.19 8.78 -25.57
CA GLY A 465 -12.12 8.95 -24.46
C GLY A 465 -13.21 10.01 -24.70
N GLU A 466 -12.90 11.07 -25.45
CA GLU A 466 -13.87 12.13 -25.77
C GLU A 466 -15.01 11.61 -26.66
N GLY A 467 -14.71 10.67 -27.57
CA GLY A 467 -15.71 10.01 -28.41
C GLY A 467 -16.76 9.20 -27.62
N VAL A 468 -16.37 8.63 -26.48
CA VAL A 468 -17.25 7.81 -25.62
C VAL A 468 -18.08 8.69 -24.67
N ALA A 469 -17.53 9.81 -24.22
CA ALA A 469 -18.25 10.74 -23.34
C ALA A 469 -19.30 11.58 -24.08
N ALA A 470 -19.05 11.91 -25.36
CA ALA A 470 -19.99 12.67 -26.21
C ALA A 470 -21.26 11.86 -26.57
N THR A 471 -21.21 10.54 -26.48
CA THR A 471 -22.37 9.62 -26.65
C THR A 471 -23.07 9.26 -25.33
N GLY A 472 -22.63 9.82 -24.19
CA GLY A 472 -23.36 9.78 -22.92
C GLY A 472 -24.68 10.57 -23.00
N PRO A 473 -25.52 10.58 -21.93
CA PRO A 473 -27.00 10.63 -21.91
C PRO A 473 -27.71 11.84 -22.56
N ALA A 474 -27.01 12.71 -23.29
CA ALA A 474 -27.61 13.68 -24.19
C ALA A 474 -28.40 13.00 -25.34
N GLU A 475 -27.95 11.85 -25.85
CA GLU A 475 -28.75 11.08 -26.82
C GLU A 475 -30.01 10.46 -26.18
N GLU A 476 -29.94 10.04 -24.92
CA GLU A 476 -31.12 9.58 -24.17
C GLU A 476 -32.09 10.74 -23.83
N ARG A 477 -31.59 11.97 -23.71
CA ARG A 477 -32.41 13.20 -23.60
C ARG A 477 -32.97 13.67 -24.94
N LEU A 478 -32.32 13.37 -26.07
CA LEU A 478 -32.86 13.61 -27.41
C LEU A 478 -33.89 12.54 -27.80
N ALA A 479 -33.70 11.29 -27.35
CA ALA A 479 -34.68 10.21 -27.53
C ALA A 479 -35.93 10.38 -26.64
N ASN A 480 -35.81 11.00 -25.46
CA ASN A 480 -36.94 11.37 -24.60
C ASN A 480 -37.51 12.78 -24.85
N ARG A 481 -37.05 13.48 -25.89
CA ARG A 481 -37.65 14.76 -26.29
C ARG A 481 -38.87 14.48 -27.14
N GLU A 482 -40.05 14.56 -26.53
CA GLU A 482 -41.33 14.40 -27.23
C GLU A 482 -41.39 15.23 -28.54
N PRO A 483 -41.81 14.64 -29.66
CA PRO A 483 -41.95 15.33 -30.93
C PRO A 483 -43.20 16.22 -30.89
N GLY A 484 -43.10 17.44 -30.35
CA GLY A 484 -44.30 18.29 -30.18
C GLY A 484 -44.11 19.79 -29.97
N SER A 485 -42.93 20.38 -30.20
CA SER A 485 -42.80 21.85 -30.15
C SER A 485 -41.88 22.39 -31.23
N GLU A 486 -42.48 22.78 -32.35
CA GLU A 486 -41.91 23.73 -33.30
C GLU A 486 -41.96 25.15 -32.70
N PRO A 487 -40.83 25.87 -32.65
CA PRO A 487 -40.87 27.33 -32.71
C PRO A 487 -40.41 27.78 -34.11
N ALA A 488 -41.36 28.33 -34.86
CA ALA A 488 -41.08 29.10 -36.05
C ALA A 488 -40.29 30.37 -35.71
N GLY A 489 -39.11 30.55 -36.30
CA GLY A 489 -38.31 31.77 -36.19
C GLY A 489 -37.20 31.82 -37.24
N PRO A 490 -37.08 32.91 -38.03
CA PRO A 490 -36.32 32.91 -39.28
C PRO A 490 -34.80 32.97 -39.09
N ALA A 491 -34.13 32.21 -39.95
CA ALA A 491 -32.69 32.05 -40.05
C ALA A 491 -31.94 33.39 -40.20
N ARG A 492 -30.94 33.60 -39.32
CA ARG A 492 -29.86 34.56 -39.55
C ARG A 492 -28.61 33.83 -40.05
N PRO A 493 -27.84 34.42 -40.98
CA PRO A 493 -26.65 33.80 -41.55
C PRO A 493 -25.56 33.64 -40.49
N ARG A 494 -24.91 32.48 -40.55
CA ARG A 494 -23.85 31.99 -39.65
C ARG A 494 -22.55 32.73 -39.97
N GLU A 495 -22.09 33.61 -39.09
CA GLU A 495 -20.70 34.09 -39.10
C GLU A 495 -19.78 33.04 -38.45
N PRO A 496 -18.53 32.88 -38.93
CA PRO A 496 -17.57 31.95 -38.35
C PRO A 496 -17.09 32.46 -36.98
N ALA A 497 -17.27 31.63 -35.96
CA ALA A 497 -16.85 31.89 -34.59
C ALA A 497 -15.33 32.03 -34.48
N ALA A 498 -14.85 33.27 -34.39
CA ALA A 498 -13.52 33.58 -33.88
C ALA A 498 -13.48 33.23 -32.38
N TRP A 499 -12.61 32.29 -32.00
CA TRP A 499 -12.28 32.03 -30.59
C TRP A 499 -11.56 33.25 -30.01
N SER A 500 -12.32 34.10 -29.33
CA SER A 500 -11.82 35.20 -28.52
C SER A 500 -11.42 34.69 -27.14
N THR A 501 -10.11 34.70 -26.89
CA THR A 501 -9.48 34.51 -25.58
C THR A 501 -9.95 35.53 -24.54
N PRO A 502 -10.44 35.11 -23.36
CA PRO A 502 -10.75 36.04 -22.28
C PRO A 502 -9.62 36.07 -21.23
N ILE A 503 -8.46 36.64 -21.57
CA ILE A 503 -7.45 37.02 -20.56
C ILE A 503 -6.78 38.33 -20.97
N ARG A 504 -7.49 39.46 -20.85
CA ARG A 504 -6.91 40.81 -20.69
C ARG A 504 -7.90 41.75 -20.01
N GLN A 505 -8.12 41.55 -18.71
CA GLN A 505 -8.63 42.61 -17.82
C GLN A 505 -7.97 42.46 -16.45
N ALA A 506 -6.72 42.88 -16.36
CA ALA A 506 -6.13 43.37 -15.11
C ALA A 506 -5.04 44.36 -15.52
N GLY A 507 -5.35 45.65 -15.39
CA GLY A 507 -4.36 46.71 -15.56
C GLY A 507 -3.29 46.58 -14.49
N LEU A 508 -2.05 46.35 -14.91
CA LEU A 508 -0.86 46.50 -14.09
C LEU A 508 0.19 47.31 -14.87
N PRO A 509 0.86 48.28 -14.23
CA PRO A 509 1.80 49.18 -14.88
C PRO A 509 3.08 48.45 -15.29
N GLY A 510 3.62 48.79 -16.47
CA GLY A 510 4.75 48.13 -17.11
C GLY A 510 6.07 48.23 -16.33
N PRO A 511 7.00 47.28 -16.53
CA PRO A 511 8.32 47.35 -15.91
C PRO A 511 9.24 48.29 -16.68
N LEU A 512 9.84 49.21 -15.93
CA LEU A 512 10.98 50.02 -16.33
C LEU A 512 12.17 49.12 -16.70
N LEU A 513 12.80 49.50 -17.80
CA LEU A 513 14.11 49.03 -18.26
C LEU A 513 15.15 49.05 -17.12
N ALA A 514 15.84 47.93 -16.92
CA ALA A 514 17.11 47.87 -16.21
C ALA A 514 18.14 47.08 -17.05
N PRO A 515 19.42 47.48 -17.02
CA PRO A 515 20.39 47.13 -18.05
C PRO A 515 21.02 45.75 -17.89
N ALA A 516 21.47 45.23 -19.04
CA ALA A 516 22.18 43.98 -19.22
C ALA A 516 23.43 43.87 -18.33
N VAL A 517 23.51 42.80 -17.55
CA VAL A 517 24.73 42.34 -16.89
C VAL A 517 25.31 41.21 -17.75
N ALA A 518 26.54 41.41 -18.21
CA ALA A 518 27.30 40.46 -19.03
C ALA A 518 27.64 39.18 -18.24
N PRO A 519 27.70 38.00 -18.89
CA PRO A 519 28.19 36.78 -18.22
C PRO A 519 29.71 36.78 -18.16
N LEU A 520 30.24 36.74 -16.93
CA LEU A 520 31.65 36.50 -16.63
C LEU A 520 31.98 35.05 -17.02
N SER A 521 32.77 34.90 -18.08
CA SER A 521 33.37 33.62 -18.47
C SER A 521 34.48 33.28 -17.46
N ALA A 522 34.39 32.11 -16.81
CA ALA A 522 35.49 31.55 -16.04
C ALA A 522 36.08 30.34 -16.79
N PRO A 523 37.41 30.29 -16.99
CA PRO A 523 38.09 29.23 -17.72
C PRO A 523 38.36 28.02 -16.81
N TRP A 524 38.06 26.82 -17.30
CA TRP A 524 38.62 25.58 -16.76
C TRP A 524 39.92 25.26 -17.51
N ALA A 525 41.04 25.53 -16.86
CA ALA A 525 42.29 24.77 -16.94
C ALA A 525 42.46 24.15 -15.55
N GLY A 526 42.93 22.93 -15.31
CA GLY A 526 43.64 21.92 -16.08
C GLY A 526 44.32 21.01 -15.03
N GLU A 527 44.80 19.85 -15.50
CA GLU A 527 45.64 18.84 -14.81
C GLU A 527 44.98 17.80 -13.89
#